data_AF-A0A6H2Y3S7-F1
#
_entry.id   AF-A0A6H2Y3S7-F1
#
_cell.length_a   1.000
_cell.length_b   1.000
_cell.length_c   1.000
_cell.angle_alpha   90.00
_cell.angle_beta   90.00
_cell.angle_gamma   90.00
#
_symmetry.space_group_name_H-M   'P 1'
#
loop_
_entity.id
_entity.type
_entity.pdbx_description
1 polymer ?
#
loop_
_entity_poly.entity_id
_entity_poly.type
_entity_poly.pdbx_seq_one_letter_code
_entity_poly.pdbx_strand_id
1 'polypeptide(L)' 'MAARAQGRIGGRPFALSPDEIAQINRLIKNGYSRRQLAIIYDVSVSTVYKFSPVNVDR' A
#
# COMPACT_ATOMS: atom_id res chain seq x y z
N MET A 1 -13.86 29.39 -9.31
CA MET A 1 -12.94 28.59 -10.15
C MET A 1 -12.23 27.59 -9.25
N ALA A 2 -12.70 26.34 -9.26
CA ALA A 2 -12.38 25.27 -8.31
C ALA A 2 -11.04 24.56 -8.62
N ALA A 3 -9.95 25.32 -8.77
CA ALA A 3 -8.69 24.83 -9.33
C ALA A 3 -7.56 24.68 -8.29
N ARG A 4 -7.86 24.37 -7.02
CA ARG A 4 -6.83 24.21 -5.95
C ARG A 4 -7.17 23.14 -4.89
N ALA A 5 -7.27 21.87 -5.28
CA ALA A 5 -7.26 20.76 -4.31
C ALA A 5 -6.57 19.54 -4.93
N GLN A 6 -5.27 19.37 -4.65
CA GLN A 6 -4.34 18.40 -5.24
C GLN A 6 -3.87 18.75 -6.66
N GLY A 7 -2.64 19.24 -6.73
CA GLY A 7 -1.95 19.57 -7.97
C GLY A 7 -1.70 18.35 -8.87
N ARG A 8 -1.31 18.68 -10.11
CA ARG A 8 -0.82 17.75 -11.12
C ARG A 8 0.34 16.91 -10.55
N ILE A 9 0.07 15.65 -10.19
CA ILE A 9 1.11 14.66 -9.93
C ILE A 9 1.49 14.10 -11.30
N GLY A 10 2.44 14.76 -11.98
CA GLY A 10 3.04 14.17 -13.19
C GLY A 10 3.75 12.87 -12.84
N GLY A 11 3.42 11.77 -13.53
CA GLY A 11 4.01 10.44 -13.33
C GLY A 11 2.96 9.32 -13.41
N ARG A 12 3.41 8.06 -13.46
CA ARG A 12 2.49 6.92 -13.33
C ARG A 12 1.90 6.92 -11.92
N PRO A 13 0.57 6.92 -11.74
CA PRO A 13 -0.04 6.87 -10.42
C PRO A 13 0.45 5.65 -9.66
N PHE A 14 0.64 5.81 -8.35
CA PHE A 14 0.99 4.69 -7.51
C PHE A 14 -0.17 3.69 -7.50
N ALA A 15 0.13 2.39 -7.58
CA ALA A 15 -0.89 1.35 -7.74
C ALA A 15 -1.78 1.15 -6.50
N LEU A 16 -1.36 1.65 -5.33
CA LEU A 16 -2.14 1.59 -4.09
C LEU A 16 -2.46 3.00 -3.59
N SER A 17 -3.67 3.18 -3.12
CA SER A 17 -4.10 4.35 -2.37
C SER A 17 -3.52 4.31 -0.94
N PRO A 18 -3.34 5.47 -0.29
CA PRO A 18 -2.89 5.53 1.10
C PRO A 18 -3.80 4.74 2.06
N ASP A 19 -5.11 4.70 1.80
CA ASP A 19 -6.07 3.90 2.56
C ASP A 19 -5.83 2.38 2.41
N GLU A 20 -5.54 1.92 1.20
CA GLU A 20 -5.21 0.51 0.92
C GLU A 20 -3.93 0.10 1.62
N ILE A 21 -2.92 0.99 1.67
CA ILE A 21 -1.69 0.78 2.42
C ILE A 21 -1.98 0.61 3.93
N ALA A 22 -2.86 1.45 4.49
CA ALA A 22 -3.27 1.34 5.89
C ALA A 22 -4.01 0.01 6.16
N GLN A 23 -4.87 -0.41 5.24
CA GLN A 23 -5.59 -1.68 5.33
C GLN A 23 -4.64 -2.88 5.26
N ILE A 24 -3.71 -2.90 4.31
CA ILE A 24 -2.67 -3.95 4.18
C ILE A 24 -1.88 -4.06 5.48
N ASN A 25 -1.48 -2.95 6.08
CA ASN A 25 -0.76 -2.96 7.36
C ASN A 25 -1.59 -3.53 8.51
N ARG A 26 -2.90 -3.24 8.57
CA ARG A 26 -3.81 -3.84 9.56
C ARG A 26 -3.96 -5.34 9.33
N LEU A 27 -4.13 -5.77 8.09
CA LEU A 27 -4.25 -7.20 7.75
C LEU A 27 -2.97 -7.97 8.07
N ILE A 28 -1.80 -7.40 7.81
CA ILE A 28 -0.52 -8.03 8.19
C ILE A 28 -0.40 -8.16 9.72
N LYS A 29 -0.83 -7.15 10.50
CA LYS A 29 -0.89 -7.25 11.97
C LYS A 29 -1.86 -8.34 12.45
N ASN A 30 -2.94 -8.57 11.71
CA ASN A 30 -3.90 -9.64 11.99
C ASN A 30 -3.41 -11.04 11.58
N GLY A 31 -2.20 -11.16 11.02
CA GLY A 31 -1.58 -12.44 10.66
C GLY A 31 -1.81 -12.90 9.21
N TYR A 32 -2.34 -12.05 8.33
CA TYR A 32 -2.48 -12.40 6.91
C TYR A 32 -1.13 -12.47 6.19
N SER A 33 -1.01 -13.41 5.25
CA SER A 33 0.22 -13.57 4.48
C SER A 33 0.39 -12.47 3.43
N ARG A 34 1.61 -11.93 3.33
CA ARG A 34 1.98 -10.90 2.33
C ARG A 34 1.75 -11.36 0.89
N ARG A 35 1.88 -12.67 0.61
CA ARG A 35 1.55 -13.26 -0.71
C ARG A 35 0.05 -13.23 -1.01
N GLN A 36 -0.80 -13.46 -0.02
CA GLN A 36 -2.25 -13.39 -0.20
C GLN A 36 -2.68 -11.96 -0.48
N LEU A 37 -2.13 -10.99 0.27
CA LEU A 37 -2.40 -9.58 0.05
C LEU A 37 -1.91 -9.11 -1.33
N ALA A 38 -0.75 -9.59 -1.78
CA ALA A 38 -0.26 -9.29 -3.13
C ALA A 38 -1.26 -9.72 -4.23
N ILE A 39 -1.89 -10.88 -4.10
CA ILE A 39 -2.90 -11.36 -5.06
C ILE A 39 -4.19 -10.54 -4.97
N ILE A 40 -4.68 -10.24 -3.76
CA ILE A 40 -5.94 -9.51 -3.55
C ILE A 40 -5.87 -8.10 -4.12
N TYR A 41 -4.75 -7.42 -3.92
CA TYR A 41 -4.56 -6.04 -4.38
C TYR A 41 -3.91 -5.96 -5.78
N ASP A 42 -3.72 -7.08 -6.47
CA ASP A 42 -3.06 -7.17 -7.78
C ASP A 42 -1.69 -6.44 -7.83
N VAL A 43 -0.90 -6.59 -6.76
CA VAL A 43 0.42 -5.97 -6.64
C VAL A 43 1.52 -7.00 -6.46
N SER A 44 2.75 -6.61 -6.79
CA SER A 44 3.91 -7.44 -6.50
C SER A 44 4.12 -7.62 -4.99
N VAL A 45 4.66 -8.78 -4.58
CA VAL A 45 5.02 -9.04 -3.17
C VAL A 45 6.04 -8.00 -2.66
N SER A 46 6.94 -7.55 -3.53
CA SER A 46 7.90 -6.48 -3.25
C SER A 46 7.22 -5.14 -2.91
N THR A 47 6.10 -4.84 -3.57
CA THR A 47 5.27 -3.68 -3.24
C THR A 47 4.75 -3.81 -1.81
N VAL A 48 4.22 -4.97 -1.42
CA VAL A 48 3.72 -5.20 -0.06
C VAL A 48 4.83 -5.03 0.99
N TYR A 49 6.04 -5.55 0.72
CA TYR A 49 7.20 -5.37 1.60
C TYR A 49 7.64 -3.91 1.77
N LYS A 50 7.51 -3.09 0.71
CA LYS A 50 7.88 -1.67 0.75
C LYS A 50 7.05 -0.88 1.76
N PHE A 51 5.76 -1.22 1.92
CA PHE A 51 4.84 -0.50 2.81
C PHE A 51 4.64 -1.16 4.17
N SER A 52 5.02 -2.43 4.30
CA SER A 52 4.94 -3.19 5.55
C SER A 52 6.30 -3.81 5.86
N PRO A 53 7.27 -2.98 6.29
CA PRO A 53 8.61 -3.47 6.63
C PRO A 53 8.49 -4.50 7.76
N VAL A 54 9.26 -5.58 7.65
CA VAL A 54 9.37 -6.61 8.68
C VAL A 54 10.33 -6.09 9.75
N ASN A 55 10.03 -4.94 10.37
CA ASN A 55 10.76 -4.55 11.55
C ASN A 55 10.22 -5.41 12.69
N VAL A 56 10.90 -6.54 12.88
CA VAL A 56 10.88 -7.32 14.11
C VAL A 56 11.49 -6.40 15.16
N ASP A 57 10.65 -5.55 15.76
CA ASP A 57 10.98 -4.98 17.06
C ASP A 57 10.93 -6.18 18.02
N ARG A 58 12.10 -6.55 18.54
CA ARG A 58 12.26 -7.59 19.57
C ARG A 58 11.73 -7.09 20.90
#